data_AF-A0A3B9PKA1-F1
#
_entry.id   AF-A0A3B9PKA1-F1
#
_cell.length_a   1.000
_cell.length_b   1.000
_cell.length_c   1.000
_cell.angle_alpha   90.00
_cell.angle_beta   90.00
_cell.angle_gamma   90.00
#
_symmetry.space_group_name_H-M   'P 1'
#
loop_
_entity.id
_entity.type
_entity.pdbx_description
1 polymer ?
#
loop_
_entity_poly.entity_id
_entity_poly.type
_entity_poly.pdbx_seq_one_letter_code
_entity_poly.pdbx_strand_id
1 'polypeptide(L)'
;ALEQAGAALMVMEMVPATLATEITTSLTSMATIGIGAGPGCDGQVLVLHDLLGVFPGKTARFVRNFMDGAASIEEAVARYVAAVKDGSFPAAEHCY
;
A
#
# COMPACT_ATOMS: atom_id res chain seq x y z
N ALA A 1 7.37 10.81 -17.77
CA ALA A 1 7.29 9.88 -18.93
C ALA A 1 5.95 9.15 -18.98
N LEU A 2 5.60 8.33 -17.97
CA LEU A 2 4.34 7.56 -17.97
C LEU A 2 3.08 8.44 -18.01
N GLU A 3 3.02 9.49 -17.18
CA GLU A 3 1.91 10.45 -17.20
C GLU A 3 1.75 11.11 -18.59
N GLN A 4 2.85 11.56 -19.19
CA GLN A 4 2.86 12.15 -20.54
C GLN A 4 2.44 11.14 -21.63
N ALA A 5 2.68 9.84 -21.40
CA ALA A 5 2.22 8.78 -22.28
C ALA A 5 0.73 8.41 -22.07
N GLY A 6 0.05 9.08 -21.14
CA GLY A 6 -1.38 8.88 -20.87
C GLY A 6 -1.69 7.76 -19.89
N ALA A 7 -0.72 7.31 -19.08
CA ALA A 7 -1.01 6.38 -18.00
C ALA A 7 -1.92 7.06 -16.95
N ALA A 8 -3.02 6.41 -16.60
CA ALA A 8 -3.97 6.92 -15.60
C ALA A 8 -3.56 6.57 -14.16
N LEU A 9 -2.74 5.53 -14.00
CA LEU A 9 -2.30 5.03 -12.70
C LEU A 9 -0.93 4.35 -12.81
N MET A 10 -0.11 4.44 -11.76
CA MET A 10 1.13 3.67 -11.64
C MET A 10 1.28 3.04 -10.25
N VAL A 11 1.90 1.86 -10.19
CA VAL A 11 2.29 1.22 -8.93
C VAL A 11 3.75 1.57 -8.62
N MET A 12 4.02 1.94 -7.37
CA MET A 12 5.36 2.15 -6.83
C MET A 12 5.69 1.07 -5.81
N GLU A 13 6.72 0.27 -6.09
CA GLU A 13 7.12 -0.88 -5.28
C GLU A 13 8.50 -0.66 -4.66
N MET A 14 8.60 -0.81 -3.33
CA MET A 14 9.85 -0.68 -2.57
C MET A 14 10.59 0.65 -2.81
N VAL A 15 9.83 1.75 -2.90
CA VAL A 15 10.36 3.11 -3.08
C VAL A 15 10.47 3.80 -1.71
N PRO A 16 11.56 4.52 -1.39
CA PRO A 16 11.64 5.29 -0.15
C PRO A 16 10.43 6.22 0.02
N ALA A 17 9.85 6.27 1.22
CA ALA A 17 8.57 6.96 1.44
C ALA A 17 8.62 8.46 1.08
N THR A 18 9.76 9.12 1.30
CA THR A 18 9.96 10.53 0.93
C THR A 18 9.95 10.73 -0.58
N LEU A 19 10.60 9.84 -1.34
CA LEU A 19 10.64 9.89 -2.80
C LEU A 19 9.27 9.57 -3.41
N ALA A 20 8.57 8.58 -2.88
CA ALA A 20 7.20 8.25 -3.29
C ALA A 20 6.24 9.43 -3.07
N THR A 21 6.38 10.14 -1.95
CA THR A 21 5.61 11.37 -1.67
C THR A 21 5.95 12.46 -2.69
N GLU A 22 7.23 12.72 -2.94
CA GLU A 22 7.66 13.71 -3.93
C GLU A 22 7.09 13.40 -5.32
N ILE A 23 7.21 12.16 -5.78
CA ILE A 23 6.66 11.70 -7.07
C ILE A 23 5.15 11.94 -7.10
N THR A 24 4.40 11.48 -6.09
CA THR A 24 2.94 11.63 -6.04
C THR A 24 2.53 13.09 -6.12
N THR A 25 3.19 13.98 -5.36
CA THR A 25 2.90 15.42 -5.38
C THR A 25 3.31 16.12 -6.68
N SER A 26 4.19 15.52 -7.48
CA SER A 26 4.64 16.09 -8.77
C SER A 26 3.70 15.76 -9.94
N LEU A 27 2.85 14.74 -9.79
CA LEU A 27 1.91 14.29 -10.81
C LEU A 27 0.63 15.13 -10.75
N THR A 28 0.05 15.40 -11.91
CA THR A 28 -1.12 16.29 -12.06
C THR A 28 -2.39 15.55 -12.47
N SER A 29 -2.25 14.37 -13.08
CA SER A 29 -3.36 13.64 -13.71
C SER A 29 -3.32 12.13 -13.50
N MET A 30 -2.20 11.58 -13.02
CA MET A 30 -2.00 10.15 -12.81
C MET A 30 -1.98 9.83 -11.32
N ALA A 31 -2.72 8.80 -10.91
CA ALA A 31 -2.72 8.34 -9.51
C ALA A 31 -1.55 7.39 -9.22
N THR A 32 -1.06 7.40 -7.98
CA THR A 32 -0.02 6.49 -7.50
C THR A 32 -0.59 5.46 -6.51
N ILE A 33 -0.17 4.19 -6.66
CA ILE A 33 -0.52 3.10 -5.76
C ILE A 33 0.75 2.52 -5.15
N GLY A 34 0.86 2.58 -3.83
CA GLY A 34 2.04 2.12 -3.11
C GLY A 34 1.98 0.65 -2.69
N ILE A 35 3.12 -0.04 -2.76
CA ILE A 35 3.41 -1.27 -2.02
C ILE A 35 4.83 -1.20 -1.49
N GLY A 36 4.96 -0.97 -0.17
CA GLY A 36 6.25 -0.58 0.40
C GLY A 36 6.76 0.76 -0.13
N ALA A 37 5.86 1.69 -0.45
CA ALA A 37 6.19 3.05 -0.89
C ALA A 37 5.71 4.13 0.10
N GLY A 38 5.25 3.72 1.28
CA GLY A 38 4.76 4.61 2.33
C GLY A 38 3.39 5.25 2.06
N PRO A 39 2.89 6.05 3.01
CA PRO A 39 1.53 6.59 2.99
C PRO A 39 1.35 7.79 2.07
N GLY A 40 2.42 8.30 1.45
CA GLY A 40 2.38 9.45 0.54
C GLY A 40 1.87 9.14 -0.87
N CYS A 41 1.46 7.90 -1.16
CA CYS A 41 0.81 7.52 -2.42
C CYS A 41 -0.72 7.75 -2.33
N ASP A 42 -1.39 7.93 -3.46
CA ASP A 42 -2.86 8.15 -3.50
C ASP A 42 -3.68 6.94 -3.04
N GLY A 43 -3.10 5.75 -3.16
CA GLY A 43 -3.67 4.50 -2.68
C GLY A 43 -2.61 3.45 -2.40
N GLN A 44 -3.06 2.27 -2.00
CA GLN A 44 -2.18 1.17 -1.58
C GLN A 44 -2.62 -0.13 -2.23
N VAL A 45 -1.68 -1.06 -2.40
CA VAL A 45 -1.93 -2.43 -2.83
C VAL A 45 -1.14 -3.41 -1.96
N LEU A 46 -1.74 -4.56 -1.66
CA LEU A 46 -1.09 -5.71 -1.05
C LEU A 46 -1.47 -6.97 -1.82
N VAL A 47 -0.59 -7.97 -1.78
CA VAL A 47 -0.94 -9.31 -2.22
C VAL A 47 -1.94 -9.91 -1.21
N LEU A 48 -3.04 -10.48 -1.72
CA LEU A 48 -4.11 -11.01 -0.87
C LEU A 48 -3.62 -12.03 0.16
N HIS A 49 -2.72 -12.93 -0.24
CA HIS A 49 -2.17 -13.97 0.65
C HIS A 49 -1.34 -13.39 1.81
N ASP A 50 -0.63 -12.28 1.57
CA ASP A 50 0.16 -11.59 2.58
C ASP A 50 -0.74 -10.82 3.56
N LEU A 51 -1.76 -10.12 3.03
CA LEU A 51 -2.80 -9.46 3.81
C LEU A 51 -3.52 -10.45 4.74
N LEU A 52 -3.74 -11.68 4.28
CA LEU A 52 -4.42 -12.74 5.03
C LEU A 52 -3.49 -13.60 5.90
N GLY A 53 -2.17 -13.39 5.84
CA GLY A 53 -1.21 -14.18 6.62
C GLY A 53 -1.18 -15.67 6.27
N VAL A 54 -1.38 -16.04 4.99
CA VAL A 54 -1.49 -17.44 4.55
C VAL A 54 -0.16 -18.20 4.68
N PHE A 55 0.97 -17.52 4.53
CA PHE A 55 2.29 -18.13 4.54
C PHE A 55 2.90 -18.16 5.94
N PRO A 56 3.54 -19.27 6.36
CA PRO A 56 4.25 -19.33 7.62
C PRO A 56 5.57 -18.56 7.55
N GLY A 57 6.01 -18.01 8.69
CA GLY A 57 7.31 -17.37 8.84
C GLY A 57 7.28 -15.85 8.75
N LYS A 58 8.42 -15.25 8.40
CA LYS A 58 8.60 -13.80 8.39
C LYS A 58 8.05 -13.21 7.09
N THR A 59 7.08 -12.31 7.19
CA THR A 59 6.55 -11.54 6.07
C THR A 59 7.51 -10.41 5.66
N ALA A 60 7.32 -9.85 4.46
CA ALA A 60 8.05 -8.67 4.04
C ALA A 60 7.71 -7.46 4.94
N ARG A 61 8.67 -6.55 5.12
CA ARG A 61 8.53 -5.38 6.03
C ARG A 61 7.28 -4.55 5.77
N PHE A 62 6.88 -4.42 4.50
CA PHE A 62 5.73 -3.61 4.08
C PHE A 62 4.37 -4.27 4.30
N VAL A 63 4.34 -5.53 4.76
CA VAL A 63 3.11 -6.30 4.95
C VAL A 63 2.57 -6.12 6.37
N ARG A 64 1.26 -5.93 6.47
CA ARG A 64 0.50 -6.13 7.70
C ARG A 64 -0.47 -7.30 7.49
N ASN A 65 -0.49 -8.24 8.43
CA ASN A 65 -1.52 -9.28 8.48
C ASN A 65 -2.82 -8.68 9.05
N PHE A 66 -3.83 -8.52 8.20
CA PHE A 66 -5.15 -8.00 8.58
C PHE A 66 -6.11 -9.10 9.03
N MET A 67 -5.75 -10.37 8.86
CA MET A 67 -6.51 -11.50 9.39
C MET A 67 -6.32 -11.66 10.91
N ASP A 68 -5.21 -11.18 11.45
CA ASP A 68 -4.97 -11.25 12.90
C ASP A 68 -6.04 -10.46 13.68
N GLY A 69 -6.79 -11.21 14.49
CA GLY A 69 -7.92 -10.70 15.27
C GLY A 69 -9.19 -10.42 14.48
N ALA A 70 -9.26 -10.73 13.19
CA ALA A 70 -10.50 -10.67 12.39
C ALA A 70 -11.30 -11.98 12.55
N ALA A 71 -12.63 -11.90 12.58
CA ALA A 71 -13.52 -13.05 12.66
C ALA A 71 -13.79 -13.71 11.29
N SER A 72 -13.48 -13.01 10.19
CA SER A 72 -13.66 -13.52 8.83
C SER A 72 -12.72 -12.85 7.83
N ILE A 73 -12.59 -13.44 6.64
CA ILE A 73 -11.85 -12.85 5.50
C ILE A 73 -12.47 -11.51 5.09
N GLU A 74 -13.81 -11.41 5.09
CA GLU A 74 -14.51 -10.16 4.80
C GLU A 74 -14.13 -9.05 5.78
N GLU A 75 -14.07 -9.37 7.07
CA GLU A 75 -13.64 -8.42 8.09
C GLU A 75 -12.17 -8.03 7.92
N ALA A 76 -11.28 -8.98 7.60
CA ALA A 76 -9.87 -8.69 7.32
C ALA A 76 -9.71 -7.71 6.15
N VAL A 77 -10.44 -7.92 5.05
CA VAL A 77 -10.44 -7.01 3.90
C VAL A 77 -11.04 -5.65 4.27
N ALA A 78 -12.14 -5.62 5.02
CA ALA A 78 -12.76 -4.37 5.47
C ALA A 78 -11.81 -3.55 6.37
N ARG A 79 -11.06 -4.21 7.26
CA ARG A 79 -10.03 -3.59 8.10
C ARG A 79 -8.88 -3.01 7.27
N TYR A 80 -8.43 -3.71 6.24
CA TYR A 80 -7.44 -3.17 5.30
C TYR A 80 -7.96 -1.91 4.59
N VAL A 81 -9.17 -1.97 4.05
CA VAL A 81 -9.81 -0.83 3.38
C VAL A 81 -9.93 0.38 4.32
N ALA A 82 -10.37 0.16 5.57
CA ALA A 82 -10.47 1.22 6.57
C ALA A 82 -9.09 1.83 6.86
N ALA A 83 -8.09 0.99 7.11
CA ALA A 83 -6.74 1.45 7.47
C ALA A 83 -6.04 2.21 6.34
N VAL A 84 -6.27 1.86 5.07
CA VAL A 84 -5.76 2.63 3.93
C VAL A 84 -6.47 3.98 3.84
N LYS A 85 -7.79 4.01 3.99
CA LYS A 85 -8.59 5.24 3.85
C LYS A 85 -8.41 6.22 5.00
N ASP A 86 -8.16 5.74 6.21
CA ASP A 86 -7.89 6.57 7.38
C ASP A 86 -6.40 6.94 7.54
N GLY A 87 -5.52 6.39 6.69
CA GLY A 87 -4.09 6.67 6.68
C GLY A 87 -3.29 5.95 7.77
N SER A 88 -3.90 5.04 8.54
CA SER A 88 -3.20 4.22 9.54
C SER A 88 -2.39 3.07 8.92
N PHE A 89 -2.60 2.75 7.65
CA PHE A 89 -1.78 1.84 6.86
C PHE A 89 -1.43 2.43 5.49
N PRO A 90 -0.15 2.36 5.05
CA PRO A 90 1.01 1.83 5.76
C PRO A 90 1.50 2.76 6.89
N ALA A 91 1.87 2.17 8.03
CA ALA A 91 2.55 2.86 9.13
C ALA A 91 4.07 2.96 8.90
N ALA A 92 4.78 3.72 9.75
CA ALA A 92 6.22 3.94 9.63
C ALA A 92 7.07 2.64 9.60
N GLU A 93 6.64 1.61 10.33
CA GLU A 93 7.30 0.28 10.33
C GLU A 93 7.23 -0.43 8.97
N HIS A 94 6.21 -0.13 8.16
CA HIS A 94 5.97 -0.71 6.84
C HIS A 94 6.67 0.06 5.70
N CYS A 95 7.30 1.19 6.01
CA CYS A 95 7.94 2.06 5.01
C CYS A 95 9.42 1.69 4.82
N TYR A 96 9.95 2.01 3.64
CA TYR A 96 11.40 2.00 3.36
C TYR A 96 12.00 3.40 3.49
#